data_AF-A0A9N8PYK2-F1
#
_entry.id   AF-A0A9N8PYK2-F1
#
_cell.length_a   1.000
_cell.length_b   1.000
_cell.length_c   1.000
_cell.angle_alpha   90.00
_cell.angle_beta   90.00
_cell.angle_gamma   90.00
#
_symmetry.space_group_name_H-M   'P 1'
#
loop_
_entity.id
_entity.type
_entity.pdbx_description
1 polymer ?
#
loop_
_entity_poly.entity_id
_entity_poly.type
_entity_poly.pdbx_seq_one_letter_code
_entity_poly.pdbx_strand_id
1 'polypeptide(L)'
;MASHTISHSFGEQFSQKKWYREVGGQREILSAYGGVKLEDVRGMRAPFLSVGGNKMFKMLYDANFTYDSSLPVYENRPPSWPYTLDYKLFHDCMIPPCPTKSYPGTYLLRIYSNKKFRFGTTR
;
A
#
# COMPACT_ATOMS: atom_id res chain seq x y z
N MET A 1 -10.00 -2.55 -10.51
CA MET A 1 -9.09 -1.39 -10.77
C MET A 1 -8.39 -1.00 -9.47
N ALA A 2 -7.27 -0.26 -9.51
CA ALA A 2 -6.54 0.14 -8.31
C ALA A 2 -6.01 1.59 -8.41
N SER A 3 -5.81 2.22 -7.26
CA SER A 3 -5.30 3.58 -7.10
C SER A 3 -3.78 3.60 -6.95
N HIS A 4 -3.11 4.51 -7.66
CA HIS A 4 -1.68 4.80 -7.57
C HIS A 4 -1.38 6.29 -7.25
N THR A 5 -2.27 6.92 -6.47
CA THR A 5 -2.30 8.37 -6.17
C THR A 5 -2.52 9.27 -7.39
N ILE A 6 -2.93 10.52 -7.14
CA ILE A 6 -3.13 11.52 -8.20
C ILE A 6 -1.77 12.11 -8.60
N SER A 7 -0.98 12.53 -7.61
CA SER A 7 0.24 13.32 -7.84
C SER A 7 1.51 12.50 -8.02
N HIS A 8 1.47 11.18 -7.83
CA HIS A 8 2.65 10.30 -7.88
C HIS A 8 3.83 10.83 -7.04
N SER A 9 3.54 11.39 -5.86
CA SER A 9 4.52 11.96 -4.95
C SER A 9 4.94 10.98 -3.84
N PHE A 10 6.09 11.23 -3.19
CA PHE A 10 6.61 10.41 -2.09
C PHE A 10 5.69 10.44 -0.87
N GLY A 11 5.16 9.26 -0.50
CA GLY A 11 4.11 9.10 0.51
C GLY A 11 4.59 9.00 1.96
N GLU A 12 5.89 8.87 2.21
CA GLU A 12 6.47 8.69 3.55
C GLU A 12 6.06 9.78 4.54
N GLN A 13 5.99 11.04 4.10
CA GLN A 13 5.67 12.19 4.95
C GLN A 13 4.19 12.59 4.91
N PHE A 14 3.33 11.84 4.21
CA PHE A 14 1.93 12.24 4.05
C PHE A 14 1.15 12.08 5.36
N SER A 15 0.30 13.06 5.63
CA SER A 15 -0.73 12.93 6.66
C SER A 15 -1.82 11.96 6.20
N GLN A 16 -2.58 11.40 7.13
CA GLN A 16 -3.72 10.54 6.80
C GLN A 16 -4.71 11.25 5.85
N LYS A 17 -4.98 12.54 6.09
CA LYS A 17 -5.85 13.37 5.24
C LYS A 17 -5.29 13.54 3.83
N LYS A 18 -3.96 13.69 3.69
CA LYS A 18 -3.31 13.79 2.38
C LYS A 18 -3.40 12.46 1.63
N TRP A 19 -3.15 11.35 2.31
CA TRP A 19 -3.37 10.00 1.75
C TRP A 19 -4.79 9.81 1.24
N TYR A 20 -5.80 10.27 1.99
CA TYR A 20 -7.20 10.15 1.58
C TYR A 20 -7.49 10.96 0.31
N ARG A 21 -6.98 12.20 0.24
CA ARG A 21 -7.14 13.04 -0.95
C ARG A 21 -6.46 12.46 -2.19
N GLU A 22 -5.29 11.87 -2.02
CA GLU A 22 -4.52 11.28 -3.10
C GLU A 22 -5.13 9.96 -3.60
N VAL A 23 -5.40 9.02 -2.68
CA VAL A 23 -5.85 7.68 -3.05
C VAL A 23 -7.36 7.64 -3.28
N GLY A 24 -8.12 8.24 -2.37
CA GLY A 24 -9.58 8.37 -2.47
C GLY A 24 -10.01 9.30 -3.60
N GLY A 25 -9.32 10.44 -3.76
CA GLY A 25 -9.58 11.34 -4.88
C GLY A 25 -9.31 10.70 -6.24
N GLN A 26 -8.24 9.88 -6.37
CA GLN A 26 -8.04 9.14 -7.60
C GLN A 26 -9.15 8.12 -7.85
N ARG A 27 -9.65 7.45 -6.81
CA ARG A 27 -10.81 6.54 -6.94
C ARG A 27 -12.03 7.28 -7.48
N GLU A 28 -12.29 8.50 -7.01
CA GLU A 28 -13.37 9.35 -7.52
C GLU A 28 -13.16 9.76 -8.98
N ILE A 29 -11.94 10.16 -9.35
CA ILE A 29 -11.59 10.51 -10.74
C ILE A 29 -11.77 9.31 -11.68
N LEU A 30 -11.30 8.13 -11.27
CA LEU A 30 -11.46 6.89 -12.03
C LEU A 30 -12.93 6.52 -12.22
N SER A 31 -13.78 6.84 -11.25
CA SER A 31 -15.21 6.58 -11.37
C SER A 31 -15.92 7.59 -12.27
N ALA A 32 -15.60 8.88 -12.10
CA ALA A 32 -16.21 9.96 -12.88
C ALA A 32 -15.81 9.94 -14.36
N TYR A 33 -14.53 9.70 -14.66
CA TYR A 33 -13.98 9.81 -16.02
C TYR A 33 -13.65 8.46 -16.65
N GLY A 34 -13.40 7.43 -15.84
CA GLY A 34 -13.03 6.10 -16.32
C GLY A 34 -14.21 5.14 -16.53
N GLY A 35 -15.44 5.54 -16.17
CA GLY A 35 -16.63 4.70 -16.30
C GLY A 35 -16.62 3.46 -15.38
N VAL A 36 -15.75 3.44 -14.38
CA VAL A 36 -15.63 2.34 -13.40
C VAL A 36 -16.46 2.66 -12.17
N LYS A 37 -17.11 1.66 -11.54
CA LYS A 37 -17.82 1.93 -10.30
C LYS A 37 -16.83 2.16 -9.16
N LEU A 38 -17.16 3.03 -8.20
CA LEU A 38 -16.33 3.28 -7.02
C LEU A 38 -15.98 1.98 -6.27
N GLU A 39 -16.92 1.04 -6.22
CA GLU A 39 -16.78 -0.28 -5.57
C GLU A 39 -15.80 -1.24 -6.27
N ASP A 40 -15.47 -1.00 -7.54
CA ASP A 40 -14.53 -1.82 -8.32
C ASP A 40 -13.07 -1.36 -8.14
N VAL A 41 -12.86 -0.18 -7.55
CA VAL A 41 -11.54 0.36 -7.20
C VAL A 41 -11.20 -0.04 -5.76
N ARG A 42 -10.71 -1.27 -5.61
CA ARG A 42 -10.50 -1.94 -4.31
C ARG A 42 -9.06 -1.92 -3.81
N GLY A 43 -8.12 -1.69 -4.71
CA GLY A 43 -6.69 -1.77 -4.43
C GLY A 43 -6.01 -0.41 -4.37
N MET A 44 -4.88 -0.36 -3.68
CA MET A 44 -3.89 0.70 -3.88
C MET A 44 -2.46 0.19 -4.03
N ARG A 45 -1.62 1.04 -4.63
CA ARG A 45 -0.15 0.95 -4.57
C ARG A 45 0.43 2.33 -4.32
N ALA A 46 1.35 2.47 -3.38
CA ALA A 46 2.04 3.70 -3.07
C ALA A 46 3.11 3.98 -4.14
N PRO A 47 3.24 5.25 -4.61
CA PRO A 47 4.33 5.66 -5.48
C PRO A 47 5.69 5.34 -4.86
N PHE A 48 6.60 4.85 -5.69
CA PHE A 48 7.97 4.48 -5.29
C PHE A 48 8.07 3.45 -4.16
N LEU A 49 6.98 2.73 -3.84
CA LEU A 49 6.89 1.87 -2.65
C LEU A 49 7.18 2.62 -1.33
N SER A 50 7.03 3.96 -1.36
CA SER A 50 7.18 4.85 -0.21
C SER A 50 5.89 4.81 0.61
N VAL A 51 5.80 3.82 1.49
CA VAL A 51 4.65 3.59 2.36
C VAL A 51 4.58 4.63 3.48
N GLY A 52 3.37 5.05 3.85
CA GLY A 52 3.14 6.03 4.92
C GLY A 52 2.94 5.42 6.31
N GLY A 53 3.41 4.18 6.53
CA GLY A 53 3.20 3.40 7.76
C GLY A 53 1.74 3.39 8.23
N ASN A 54 1.53 3.49 9.54
CA ASN A 54 0.19 3.45 10.15
C ASN A 54 -0.79 4.50 9.58
N LYS A 55 -0.32 5.65 9.10
CA LYS A 55 -1.21 6.70 8.57
C LYS A 55 -1.85 6.27 7.25
N MET A 56 -1.07 5.64 6.39
CA MET A 56 -1.53 5.09 5.11
C MET A 56 -2.52 3.96 5.34
N PHE A 57 -2.18 2.98 6.17
CA PHE A 57 -3.05 1.83 6.45
C PHE A 57 -4.32 2.21 7.21
N LYS A 58 -4.25 3.20 8.10
CA LYS A 58 -5.45 3.77 8.72
C LYS A 58 -6.37 4.43 7.70
N MET A 59 -5.81 5.19 6.75
CA MET A 59 -6.59 5.77 5.66
C MET A 59 -7.27 4.67 4.83
N LEU A 60 -6.55 3.59 4.51
CA LEU A 60 -7.11 2.49 3.73
C LEU A 60 -8.30 1.83 4.41
N TYR A 61 -8.16 1.56 5.70
CA TYR A 61 -9.23 1.02 6.52
C TYR A 61 -10.43 1.99 6.56
N ASP A 62 -10.19 3.26 6.88
CA ASP A 62 -11.24 4.28 6.99
C ASP A 62 -11.94 4.53 5.62
N ALA A 63 -11.25 4.32 4.50
CA ALA A 63 -11.78 4.52 3.14
C ALA A 63 -12.30 3.23 2.46
N ASN A 64 -12.38 2.13 3.21
CA ASN A 64 -12.87 0.82 2.78
C ASN A 64 -12.13 0.24 1.55
N PHE A 65 -10.81 0.38 1.51
CA PHE A 65 -9.98 -0.32 0.53
C PHE A 65 -9.70 -1.74 0.99
N THR A 66 -9.77 -2.69 0.06
CA THR A 66 -9.69 -4.11 0.36
C THR A 66 -8.25 -4.61 0.39
N TYR A 67 -7.35 -4.05 -0.42
CA TYR A 67 -5.96 -4.51 -0.46
C TYR A 67 -4.94 -3.41 -0.76
N ASP A 68 -3.73 -3.59 -0.24
CA ASP A 68 -2.54 -2.82 -0.59
C ASP A 68 -1.48 -3.72 -1.24
N SER A 69 -0.75 -3.17 -2.22
CA SER A 69 0.32 -3.86 -2.93
C SER A 69 1.62 -3.06 -2.92
N SER A 70 1.92 -2.39 -1.81
CA SER A 70 3.05 -1.44 -1.69
C SER A 70 4.20 -1.95 -0.85
N LEU A 71 4.01 -3.04 -0.09
CA LEU A 71 5.03 -3.59 0.78
C LEU A 71 5.83 -4.69 0.05
N PRO A 72 7.07 -4.41 -0.38
CA PRO A 72 7.95 -5.43 -0.89
C PRO A 72 8.47 -6.30 0.26
N VAL A 73 8.66 -7.58 -0.05
CA VAL A 73 9.33 -8.55 0.83
C VAL A 73 10.46 -9.20 0.07
N TYR A 74 11.46 -9.68 0.82
CA TYR A 74 12.50 -10.51 0.23
C TYR A 74 11.91 -11.82 -0.28
N GLU A 75 12.48 -12.29 -1.39
CA GLU A 75 12.17 -13.61 -1.90
C GLU A 75 12.52 -14.69 -0.85
N ASN A 76 11.48 -15.38 -0.40
CA ASN A 76 11.56 -16.45 0.60
C ASN A 76 11.11 -17.77 -0.03
N ARG A 77 11.70 -18.88 0.44
CA ARG A 77 11.30 -20.24 0.06
C ARG A 77 10.83 -20.97 1.33
N PRO A 78 9.54 -21.33 1.46
CA PRO A 78 8.45 -21.17 0.49
C PRO A 78 7.96 -19.72 0.33
N PRO A 79 7.34 -19.38 -0.82
CA PRO A 79 6.75 -18.05 -1.03
C PRO A 79 5.64 -17.80 0.01
N SER A 80 5.59 -16.58 0.51
CA SER A 80 4.61 -16.13 1.50
C SER A 80 3.30 -15.64 0.86
N TRP A 81 2.20 -16.36 1.07
CA TRP A 81 0.88 -16.01 0.54
C TRP A 81 0.36 -14.64 1.00
N PRO A 82 -0.56 -14.01 0.26
CA PRO A 82 -1.31 -12.85 0.76
C PRO A 82 -1.94 -13.13 2.12
N TYR A 83 -1.95 -12.12 2.98
CA TYR A 83 -2.51 -12.22 4.32
C TYR A 83 -3.18 -10.90 4.70
N THR A 84 -4.08 -10.96 5.67
CA THR A 84 -4.76 -9.80 6.23
C THR A 84 -3.89 -9.11 7.27
N LEU A 85 -4.07 -7.80 7.41
CA LEU A 85 -3.45 -7.00 8.48
C LEU A 85 -4.17 -7.14 9.82
N ASP A 86 -4.86 -8.26 10.06
CA ASP A 86 -5.51 -8.54 11.36
C ASP A 86 -4.47 -8.61 12.50
N TYR A 87 -3.24 -9.00 12.18
CA TYR A 87 -2.11 -9.09 13.10
C TYR A 87 -0.94 -8.20 12.66
N LYS A 88 -0.02 -7.96 13.59
CA LYS A 88 1.25 -7.26 13.30
C LYS A 88 2.01 -7.97 12.18
N LEU A 89 2.70 -7.18 11.35
CA LEU A 89 3.62 -7.72 10.35
C LEU A 89 4.62 -8.70 11.00
N PHE A 90 4.69 -9.91 10.45
CA PHE A 90 5.56 -10.98 10.91
C PHE A 90 6.89 -11.08 10.13
N HIS A 91 7.08 -10.21 9.13
CA HIS A 91 8.28 -10.16 8.32
C HIS A 91 8.99 -8.82 8.48
N ASP A 92 10.26 -8.79 8.12
CA ASP A 92 11.03 -7.56 8.11
C ASP A 92 10.49 -6.57 7.09
N CYS A 93 10.53 -5.29 7.49
CA CYS A 93 10.17 -4.17 6.65
C CYS A 93 11.35 -3.81 5.76
N MET A 94 11.22 -3.99 4.44
CA MET A 94 12.29 -3.65 3.51
C MET A 94 12.44 -2.14 3.31
N ILE A 95 11.32 -1.39 3.31
CA ILE A 95 11.31 0.07 3.11
C ILE A 95 10.51 0.70 4.26
N PRO A 96 11.18 1.33 5.25
CA PRO A 96 10.49 2.06 6.30
C PRO A 96 9.79 3.30 5.71
N PRO A 97 8.69 3.79 6.32
CA PRO A 97 8.02 3.31 7.54
C PRO A 97 6.91 2.27 7.29
N CYS A 98 6.97 1.12 7.97
CA CYS A 98 5.93 0.08 7.91
C CYS A 98 4.84 0.24 8.98
N PRO A 99 3.63 -0.33 8.78
CA PRO A 99 2.59 -0.37 9.79
C PRO A 99 3.00 -1.23 10.98
N THR A 100 2.73 -0.74 12.18
CA THR A 100 2.92 -1.45 13.45
C THR A 100 1.61 -1.83 14.13
N LYS A 101 0.49 -1.27 13.66
CA LYS A 101 -0.87 -1.56 14.13
C LYS A 101 -1.56 -2.57 13.21
N SER A 102 -2.51 -3.29 13.77
CA SER A 102 -3.44 -4.14 13.04
C SER A 102 -4.58 -3.33 12.41
N TYR A 103 -4.98 -3.70 11.20
CA TYR A 103 -6.09 -3.15 10.43
C TYR A 103 -6.90 -4.30 9.84
N PRO A 104 -7.95 -4.74 10.55
CA PRO A 104 -8.64 -5.96 10.17
C PRO A 104 -9.39 -5.80 8.85
N GLY A 105 -9.38 -6.86 8.03
CA GLY A 105 -10.05 -6.88 6.71
C GLY A 105 -9.28 -6.23 5.55
N THR A 106 -8.15 -5.56 5.82
CA THR A 106 -7.26 -5.05 4.76
C THR A 106 -6.23 -6.12 4.39
N TYR A 107 -6.18 -6.52 3.12
CA TYR A 107 -5.23 -7.51 2.62
C TYR A 107 -3.90 -6.87 2.19
N LEU A 108 -2.81 -7.56 2.45
CA LEU A 108 -1.49 -7.25 1.91
C LEU A 108 -1.12 -8.21 0.79
N LEU A 109 -1.07 -7.68 -0.42
CA LEU A 109 -0.50 -8.34 -1.58
C LEU A 109 0.99 -8.02 -1.66
N ARG A 110 1.81 -8.95 -1.16
CA ARG A 110 3.27 -8.78 -1.12
C ARG A 110 3.87 -8.80 -2.52
N ILE A 111 4.84 -7.91 -2.75
CA ILE A 111 5.70 -7.96 -3.92
C ILE A 111 7.00 -8.68 -3.54
N TYR A 112 7.34 -9.74 -4.26
CA TYR A 112 8.64 -10.37 -4.09
C TYR A 112 9.72 -9.57 -4.80
N SER A 113 10.65 -9.03 -4.02
CA SER A 113 11.86 -8.43 -4.55
C SER A 113 12.96 -9.49 -4.62
N ASN A 114 13.55 -9.65 -5.81
CA ASN A 114 14.78 -10.41 -5.98
C ASN A 114 15.87 -9.79 -5.11
N LYS A 115 16.67 -10.61 -4.41
CA LYS A 115 17.76 -10.15 -3.50
C LYS A 115 18.74 -9.15 -4.13
N LYS A 116 18.78 -9.07 -5.46
CA LYS A 116 19.61 -8.14 -6.25
C LYS A 116 19.12 -6.68 -6.22
N PHE A 117 17.82 -6.44 -5.98
CA PHE A 117 17.25 -5.10 -5.80
C PHE A 117 17.29 -4.70 -4.32
N ARG A 118 18.49 -4.47 -3.78
CA ARG A 118 18.64 -3.67 -2.56
C ARG A 118 18.58 -2.20 -2.97
N PHE A 119 17.47 -1.53 -2.64
CA PHE A 119 17.44 -0.07 -2.66
C PHE A 119 18.44 0.44 -1.61
N GLY A 120 19.63 0.86 -2.05
CA GLY A 120 20.63 1.52 -1.21
C GLY A 120 21.40 0.60 -0.26
N THR A 121 22.47 -0.02 -0.77
CA THR A 121 23.72 -0.16 -0.01
C THR A 121 24.86 -0.34 -1.01
N THR A 122 25.21 0.73 -1.71
CA THR A 122 26.59 0.95 -2.12
C THR A 122 27.38 1.12 -0.82
N ARG A 123 28.20 0.11 -0.49
CA ARG A 123 29.49 0.38 0.15
C ARG A 123 30.48 0.70 -0.95
#